data_AF-A0A183BGU3-F1
#
_entry.id   AF-A0A183BGU3-F1
#
_cell.length_a   1.000
_cell.length_b   1.000
_cell.length_c   1.000
_cell.angle_alpha   90.00
_cell.angle_beta   90.00
_cell.angle_gamma   90.00
#
_symmetry.space_group_name_H-M   'P 1'
#
loop_
_entity.id
_entity.type
_entity.pdbx_description
1 polymer ?
#
loop_
_entity_poly.entity_id
_entity_poly.type
_entity_poly.pdbx_seq_one_letter_code
_entity_poly.pdbx_strand_id
1 'polypeptide(L)'
;LEIGVFLNVLKDHLLTIVNGSKTLLQRTFQVSIQHLMAYSAHDSDVTYLLAAFGAYDQQIIPYSAAVVIELLGPEPPAPRSEYRLRLVYKKGYLDKKGDYLQFGACTEQPADRGCPLDDVLDYLTPLLLDPDQFFSECQVEQRPYLPDPLKLLQSPTPFSCLFSQRTTYTVYVAVACILLFLLCIVGLTVGLCVRRHNSKRRQRDYLTSF
;
A
#
# COMPACT_ATOMS: atom_id res chain seq x y z
N LEU A 1 -5.01 7.39 -8.00
CA LEU A 1 -5.84 6.20 -7.73
C LEU A 1 -5.60 5.69 -6.31
N GLU A 2 -4.37 5.39 -5.91
CA GLU A 2 -4.04 4.90 -4.56
C GLU A 2 -4.50 5.83 -3.43
N ILE A 3 -4.33 7.15 -3.57
CA ILE A 3 -4.83 8.13 -2.61
C ILE A 3 -6.35 8.03 -2.41
N GLY A 4 -7.12 7.71 -3.45
CA GLY A 4 -8.57 7.59 -3.37
C GLY A 4 -9.03 6.42 -2.49
N VAL A 5 -8.26 5.32 -2.52
CA VAL A 5 -8.49 4.16 -1.63
C VAL A 5 -8.21 4.55 -0.18
N PHE A 6 -7.10 5.25 0.07
CA PHE A 6 -6.77 5.74 1.40
C PHE A 6 -7.83 6.70 1.94
N LEU A 7 -8.30 7.65 1.12
CA LEU A 7 -9.35 8.60 1.50
C LEU A 7 -10.68 7.89 1.83
N ASN A 8 -11.01 6.82 1.10
CA ASN A 8 -12.20 6.03 1.39
C ASN A 8 -12.10 5.33 2.75
N VAL A 9 -10.97 4.70 3.04
CA VAL A 9 -10.70 4.08 4.36
C VAL A 9 -10.70 5.13 5.48
N LEU A 10 -10.12 6.30 5.25
CA LEU A 10 -10.13 7.42 6.20
C LEU A 10 -11.56 7.88 6.51
N LYS A 11 -12.41 8.08 5.49
CA LYS A 11 -13.83 8.41 5.65
C LYS A 11 -14.54 7.37 6.51
N ASP A 12 -14.42 6.10 6.15
CA ASP A 12 -15.10 5.02 6.88
C ASP A 12 -14.65 4.99 8.34
N HIS A 13 -13.35 5.22 8.59
CA HIS A 13 -12.82 5.27 9.94
C HIS A 13 -13.38 6.44 10.74
N LEU A 14 -13.39 7.67 10.19
CA LEU A 14 -13.96 8.85 10.85
C LEU A 14 -15.43 8.63 11.21
N LEU A 15 -16.22 8.09 10.27
CA LEU A 15 -17.64 7.80 10.51
C LEU A 15 -17.85 6.73 11.59
N THR A 16 -16.96 5.74 11.64
CA THR A 16 -17.03 4.69 12.68
C THR A 16 -16.73 5.25 14.07
N ILE A 17 -15.75 6.16 14.19
CA ILE A 17 -15.45 6.86 15.44
C ILE A 17 -16.67 7.66 15.89
N VAL A 18 -17.21 8.52 15.02
CA VAL A 18 -18.35 9.41 15.33
C VAL A 18 -19.60 8.63 15.76
N ASN A 19 -19.82 7.46 15.16
CA ASN A 19 -20.95 6.59 15.49
C ASN A 19 -20.75 5.81 16.80
N GLY A 20 -19.63 5.96 17.51
CA GLY A 20 -19.35 5.26 18.77
C GLY A 20 -19.13 3.75 18.62
N SER A 21 -18.91 3.27 17.40
CA SER A 21 -18.54 1.88 17.15
C SER A 21 -17.14 1.62 17.71
N LYS A 22 -16.87 0.40 18.19
CA LYS A 22 -15.55 0.01 18.75
C LYS A 22 -14.63 -0.69 17.76
N THR A 23 -15.14 -1.02 16.58
CA THR A 23 -14.41 -1.73 15.54
C THR A 23 -14.91 -1.29 14.17
N LEU A 24 -13.98 -0.93 13.30
CA LEU A 24 -14.23 -0.91 11.86
C LEU A 24 -13.85 -2.29 11.30
N LEU A 25 -14.84 -3.06 10.87
CA LEU A 25 -14.63 -4.31 10.15
C LEU A 25 -14.60 -4.03 8.65
N GLN A 26 -13.46 -3.57 8.14
CA GLN A 26 -13.16 -3.71 6.71
C GLN A 26 -12.54 -5.10 6.54
N ARG A 27 -13.07 -5.92 5.61
CA ARG A 27 -12.89 -7.39 5.53
C ARG A 27 -11.44 -7.91 5.57
N THR A 28 -10.43 -7.06 5.44
CA THR A 28 -9.00 -7.40 5.42
C THR A 28 -8.16 -6.80 6.55
N PHE A 29 -8.63 -5.77 7.29
CA PHE A 29 -7.85 -5.16 8.37
C PHE A 29 -8.73 -4.69 9.52
N GLN A 30 -8.36 -5.09 10.74
CA GLN A 30 -8.98 -4.59 11.98
C GLN A 30 -8.28 -3.29 12.37
N VAL A 31 -8.84 -2.15 11.99
CA VAL A 31 -8.36 -0.85 12.47
C VAL A 31 -8.93 -0.66 13.87
N SER A 32 -8.05 -0.75 14.88
CA SER A 32 -8.41 -0.38 16.25
C SER A 32 -8.79 1.09 16.25
N ILE A 33 -9.95 1.41 16.82
CA ILE A 33 -10.38 2.78 17.03
C ILE A 33 -9.54 3.33 18.20
N GLN A 34 -8.33 3.76 17.86
CA GLN A 34 -7.41 4.41 18.78
C GLN A 34 -7.56 5.91 18.62
N HIS A 35 -7.34 6.64 19.71
CA HIS A 35 -7.31 8.10 19.69
C HIS A 35 -6.17 8.67 18.81
N LEU A 36 -5.21 7.84 18.40
CA LEU A 36 -4.11 8.22 17.52
C LEU A 36 -3.79 7.08 16.55
N MET A 37 -3.62 7.44 15.27
CA MET A 37 -3.07 6.57 14.24
C MET A 37 -1.89 7.25 13.57
N ALA A 38 -0.94 6.44 13.11
CA ALA A 38 0.19 6.92 12.34
C ALA A 38 0.39 6.04 11.11
N TYR A 39 0.58 6.70 9.96
CA TYR A 39 0.89 6.08 8.69
C TYR A 39 2.25 6.60 8.23
N SER A 40 3.13 5.68 7.81
CA SER A 40 4.34 6.06 7.09
C SER A 40 3.98 6.18 5.61
N ALA A 41 4.41 7.27 4.98
CA ALA A 41 4.06 7.58 3.60
C ALA A 41 5.24 8.23 2.86
N HIS A 42 5.18 8.24 1.55
CA HIS A 42 6.13 8.94 0.69
C HIS A 42 5.74 10.41 0.49
N ASP A 43 6.68 11.22 0.01
CA ASP A 43 6.45 12.61 -0.38
C ASP A 43 5.34 12.77 -1.42
N SER A 44 5.25 11.84 -2.37
CA SER A 44 4.13 11.78 -3.33
C SER A 44 2.78 11.59 -2.64
N ASP A 45 2.70 10.72 -1.63
CA ASP A 45 1.46 10.44 -0.91
C ASP A 45 1.01 11.66 -0.11
N VAL A 46 1.95 12.33 0.56
CA VAL A 46 1.70 13.58 1.28
C VAL A 46 1.24 14.67 0.32
N THR A 47 1.88 14.78 -0.84
CA THR A 47 1.48 15.72 -1.91
C THR A 47 0.05 15.48 -2.34
N TYR A 48 -0.31 14.23 -2.68
CA TYR A 48 -1.66 13.89 -3.10
C TYR A 48 -2.68 14.08 -2.00
N LEU A 49 -2.33 13.80 -0.75
CA LEU A 49 -3.21 14.01 0.41
C LEU A 49 -3.51 15.50 0.61
N LEU A 50 -2.49 16.35 0.63
CA LEU A 50 -2.67 17.80 0.74
C LEU A 50 -3.47 18.36 -0.45
N ALA A 51 -3.21 17.86 -1.66
CA ALA A 51 -3.93 18.27 -2.85
C ALA A 51 -5.40 17.85 -2.80
N ALA A 52 -5.69 16.63 -2.33
CA ALA A 52 -7.05 16.12 -2.16
C ALA A 52 -7.85 16.96 -1.15
N PHE A 53 -7.20 17.49 -0.11
CA PHE A 53 -7.82 18.42 0.83
C PHE A 53 -7.87 19.88 0.35
N GLY A 54 -7.36 20.17 -0.86
CA GLY A 54 -7.29 21.53 -1.42
C GLY A 54 -6.28 22.44 -0.72
N ALA A 55 -5.33 21.86 0.03
CA ALA A 55 -4.39 22.57 0.90
C ALA A 55 -2.94 22.56 0.39
N TYR A 56 -2.67 21.96 -0.77
CA TYR A 56 -1.33 21.86 -1.33
C TYR A 56 -0.85 23.18 -1.94
N ASP A 57 0.32 23.64 -1.49
CA ASP A 57 0.94 24.92 -1.88
C ASP A 57 1.92 24.80 -3.06
N GLN A 58 1.94 23.66 -3.75
CA GLN A 58 2.84 23.37 -4.88
C GLN A 58 4.34 23.35 -4.51
N GLN A 59 4.66 23.24 -3.22
CA GLN A 59 6.04 23.11 -2.76
C GLN A 59 6.46 21.64 -2.62
N ILE A 60 7.78 21.40 -2.74
CA ILE A 60 8.36 20.09 -2.46
C ILE A 60 8.11 19.74 -0.99
N ILE A 61 7.62 18.52 -0.75
CA ILE A 61 7.40 18.01 0.61
C ILE A 61 8.77 17.82 1.29
N PRO A 62 9.05 18.51 2.41
CA PRO A 62 10.31 18.36 3.11
C PRO A 62 10.48 16.97 3.71
N TYR A 63 11.73 16.54 3.88
CA TYR A 63 12.04 15.32 4.61
C TYR A 63 11.45 15.34 6.03
N SER A 64 10.87 14.21 6.44
CA SER A 64 10.22 14.06 7.75
C SER A 64 9.02 15.01 7.96
N ALA A 65 8.40 15.50 6.89
CA ALA A 65 7.13 16.21 7.00
C ALA A 65 6.02 15.29 7.49
N ALA A 66 5.01 15.87 8.13
CA ALA A 66 3.86 15.13 8.65
C ALA A 66 2.57 15.91 8.42
N VAL A 67 1.52 15.20 8.07
CA VAL A 67 0.14 15.71 8.04
C VAL A 67 -0.61 15.11 9.21
N VAL A 68 -1.19 15.96 10.04
CA VAL A 68 -2.02 15.55 11.18
C VAL A 68 -3.45 15.98 10.89
N ILE A 69 -4.36 15.02 10.99
CA ILE A 69 -5.80 15.24 10.85
C ILE A 69 -6.41 15.08 12.22
N GLU A 70 -6.95 16.15 12.78
CA GLU A 70 -7.57 16.15 14.10
C GLU A 70 -9.09 16.08 13.94
N LEU A 71 -9.73 15.08 14.56
CA LEU A 71 -11.18 15.02 14.69
C LEU A 71 -11.59 15.63 16.03
N LEU A 72 -12.32 16.74 15.97
CA LEU A 72 -12.82 17.46 17.12
C LEU A 72 -14.32 17.23 17.24
N GLY A 73 -14.79 17.02 18.45
CA GLY A 73 -16.20 16.85 18.73
C GLY A 73 -16.42 16.40 20.17
N PRO A 74 -17.69 16.23 20.58
CA PRO A 74 -18.04 15.60 21.85
C PRO A 74 -17.60 14.13 21.88
N GLU A 75 -17.72 13.49 23.05
CA GLU A 75 -17.46 12.06 23.18
C GLU A 75 -18.48 11.25 22.36
N PRO A 76 -18.04 10.37 21.43
CA PRO A 76 -18.95 9.58 20.62
C PRO A 76 -19.80 8.59 21.45
N PRO A 77 -21.03 8.28 21.02
CA PRO A 77 -21.68 8.77 19.81
C PRO A 77 -22.33 10.15 19.99
N ALA A 78 -22.26 10.98 18.95
CA ALA A 78 -22.96 12.27 18.91
C ALA A 78 -23.33 12.66 17.46
N PRO A 79 -24.21 13.65 17.24
CA PRO A 79 -24.56 14.10 15.90
C PRO A 79 -23.32 14.52 15.08
N ARG A 80 -23.23 14.07 13.82
CA ARG A 80 -22.12 14.39 12.90
C ARG A 80 -21.89 15.89 12.73
N SER A 81 -22.95 16.69 12.81
CA SER A 81 -22.90 18.15 12.75
C SER A 81 -22.09 18.80 13.87
N GLU A 82 -21.84 18.09 14.98
CA GLU A 82 -21.02 18.57 16.09
C GLU A 82 -19.53 18.30 15.91
N TYR A 83 -19.16 17.54 14.87
CA TYR A 83 -17.76 17.20 14.59
C TYR A 83 -17.13 18.12 13.56
N ARG A 84 -15.84 18.40 13.76
CA ARG A 84 -15.02 19.21 12.88
C ARG A 84 -13.67 18.55 12.65
N LEU A 85 -13.10 18.76 11.48
CA LEU A 85 -11.74 18.35 11.14
C LEU A 85 -10.81 19.55 11.14
N ARG A 86 -9.59 19.38 11.68
CA ARG A 86 -8.46 20.30 11.45
C ARG A 86 -7.35 19.58 10.69
N LEU A 87 -6.67 20.34 9.85
CA LEU A 87 -5.49 19.87 9.11
C LEU A 87 -4.27 20.64 9.61
N VAL A 88 -3.29 19.93 10.16
CA VAL A 88 -2.01 20.51 10.56
C VAL A 88 -0.92 19.94 9.67
N TYR A 89 -0.09 20.81 9.11
CA TYR A 89 1.07 20.39 8.33
C TYR A 89 2.35 20.80 9.02
N LYS A 90 3.22 19.81 9.26
CA LYS A 90 4.54 20.00 9.85
C LYS A 90 5.60 19.88 8.77
N LYS A 91 6.38 20.93 8.54
CA LYS A 91 7.39 21.02 7.47
C LYS A 91 8.75 20.43 7.91
N GLY A 92 8.75 19.22 8.46
CA GLY A 92 9.95 18.46 8.86
C GLY A 92 10.17 18.36 10.37
N TYR A 93 11.22 17.64 10.78
CA TYR A 93 11.47 17.31 12.19
C TYR A 93 11.80 18.53 13.09
N LEU A 94 12.30 19.62 12.50
CA LEU A 94 12.58 20.86 13.22
C LEU A 94 11.32 21.69 13.50
N ASP A 95 10.26 21.46 12.73
CA ASP A 95 8.98 22.10 12.92
C ASP A 95 8.23 21.42 14.08
N LYS A 96 8.29 22.04 15.25
CA LYS A 96 7.66 21.49 16.46
C LYS A 96 6.15 21.74 16.48
N LYS A 97 5.66 22.81 15.85
CA LYS A 97 4.28 23.27 15.97
C LYS A 97 3.42 22.82 14.79
N GLY A 98 3.94 22.94 13.57
CA GLY A 98 3.14 22.86 12.36
C GLY A 98 2.23 24.09 12.19
N ASP A 99 1.67 24.19 10.99
CA ASP A 99 0.73 25.23 10.61
C ASP A 99 -0.64 24.60 10.35
N TYR A 100 -1.71 25.26 10.83
CA TYR A 100 -3.07 24.90 10.46
C TYR A 100 -3.32 25.29 9.01
N LEU A 101 -3.67 24.32 8.17
CA LEU A 101 -3.97 24.54 6.77
C LEU A 101 -5.48 24.62 6.54
N GLN A 102 -5.86 25.51 5.63
CA GLN A 102 -7.25 25.66 5.22
C GLN A 102 -7.66 24.50 4.33
N PHE A 103 -8.75 23.81 4.67
CA PHE A 103 -9.39 22.87 3.74
C PHE A 103 -10.00 23.63 2.56
N GLY A 104 -9.93 23.06 1.36
CA GLY A 104 -10.64 23.59 0.19
C GLY A 104 -12.17 23.62 0.37
N ALA A 105 -12.70 22.74 1.21
CA ALA A 105 -14.13 22.66 1.56
C ALA A 105 -14.64 23.87 2.36
N CYS A 106 -13.76 24.51 3.14
CA CYS A 106 -14.13 25.62 4.03
C CYS A 106 -13.14 26.75 3.83
N THR A 107 -13.55 27.87 3.23
CA THR A 107 -12.66 29.03 3.02
C THR A 107 -13.07 30.26 3.85
N GLU A 108 -14.26 30.24 4.44
CA GLU A 108 -14.85 31.39 5.12
C GLU A 108 -14.42 31.56 6.58
N GLN A 109 -13.77 30.53 7.16
CA GLN A 109 -13.36 30.52 8.57
C GLN A 109 -11.87 30.20 8.69
N PRO A 110 -11.19 30.74 9.73
CA PRO A 110 -9.79 30.40 9.99
C PRO A 110 -9.56 28.90 10.13
N ALA A 111 -8.43 28.42 9.59
CA ALA A 111 -8.06 27.00 9.58
C ALA A 111 -8.03 26.35 10.97
N ASP A 112 -7.64 27.10 12.00
CA ASP A 112 -7.59 26.64 13.39
C ASP A 112 -8.98 26.47 14.03
N ARG A 113 -10.07 26.92 13.41
CA ARG A 113 -11.44 26.56 13.84
C ARG A 113 -11.90 25.21 13.30
N GLY A 114 -11.16 24.64 12.35
CA GLY A 114 -11.53 23.43 11.63
C GLY A 114 -12.72 23.63 10.68
N CYS A 115 -12.98 22.61 9.88
CA CYS A 115 -14.07 22.52 8.91
C CYS A 115 -15.09 21.48 9.39
N PRO A 116 -16.42 21.68 9.24
CA PRO A 116 -17.40 20.65 9.56
C PRO A 116 -17.05 19.32 8.89
N LEU A 117 -17.22 18.21 9.62
CA LEU A 117 -16.86 16.89 9.12
C LEU A 117 -17.54 16.58 7.78
N ASP A 118 -18.85 16.86 7.69
CA ASP A 118 -19.65 16.54 6.52
C ASP A 118 -19.21 17.34 5.28
N ASP A 119 -18.91 18.63 5.44
CA ASP A 119 -18.40 19.48 4.34
C ASP A 119 -17.09 18.93 3.77
N VAL A 120 -16.18 18.44 4.62
CA VAL A 120 -14.92 17.83 4.18
C VAL A 120 -15.18 16.51 3.46
N LEU A 121 -16.04 15.64 4.00
CA LEU A 121 -16.35 14.35 3.38
C LEU A 121 -17.05 14.51 2.03
N ASP A 122 -17.93 15.51 1.91
CA ASP A 122 -18.61 15.85 0.66
C ASP A 122 -17.60 16.37 -0.37
N TYR A 123 -16.68 17.24 0.05
CA TYR A 123 -15.59 17.75 -0.80
C TYR A 123 -14.69 16.62 -1.33
N LEU A 124 -14.40 15.60 -0.53
CA LEU A 124 -13.57 14.45 -0.93
C LEU A 124 -14.31 13.44 -1.82
N THR A 125 -15.64 13.48 -1.86
CA THR A 125 -16.46 12.45 -2.54
C THR A 125 -16.03 12.14 -3.98
N PRO A 126 -15.66 13.11 -4.84
CA PRO A 126 -15.20 12.83 -6.20
C PRO A 126 -13.88 12.05 -6.29
N LEU A 127 -13.12 11.98 -5.20
CA LEU A 127 -11.80 11.35 -5.13
C LEU A 127 -11.83 9.98 -4.47
N LEU A 128 -12.96 9.59 -3.86
CA LEU A 128 -13.07 8.33 -3.13
C LEU A 128 -13.08 7.16 -4.11
N LEU A 129 -12.31 6.13 -3.79
CA LEU A 129 -12.27 4.88 -4.53
C LEU A 129 -12.47 3.72 -3.57
N ASP A 130 -13.47 2.90 -3.84
CA ASP A 130 -13.69 1.68 -3.07
C ASP A 130 -12.48 0.73 -3.26
N PRO A 131 -11.89 0.19 -2.18
CA PRO A 131 -10.79 -0.78 -2.28
C PRO A 131 -11.09 -1.96 -3.21
N ASP A 132 -12.34 -2.42 -3.29
CA ASP A 132 -12.75 -3.54 -4.13
C ASP A 132 -12.77 -3.15 -5.63
N GLN A 133 -12.93 -1.86 -5.93
CA GLN A 133 -12.90 -1.30 -7.29
C GLN A 133 -11.50 -0.89 -7.74
N PHE A 134 -10.52 -0.82 -6.84
CA PHE A 134 -9.17 -0.36 -7.16
C PHE A 134 -8.56 -1.10 -8.35
N PHE A 135 -8.70 -2.43 -8.39
CA PHE A 135 -8.11 -3.24 -9.45
C PHE A 135 -8.79 -3.06 -10.80
N SER A 136 -10.10 -2.82 -10.85
CA SER A 136 -10.81 -2.58 -12.11
C SER A 136 -10.48 -1.19 -12.67
N GLU A 137 -10.40 -0.18 -11.81
CA GLU A 137 -10.06 1.20 -12.22
C GLU A 137 -8.59 1.33 -12.66
N CYS A 138 -7.70 0.48 -12.14
CA CYS A 138 -6.30 0.46 -12.55
C CYS A 138 -6.03 -0.34 -13.84
N GLN A 139 -7.04 -0.92 -14.50
CA GLN A 139 -6.81 -1.65 -15.75
C GLN A 139 -6.50 -0.67 -16.88
N VAL A 140 -5.27 -0.73 -17.38
CA VAL A 140 -4.91 -0.05 -18.62
C VAL A 140 -5.61 -0.79 -19.76
N GLU A 141 -6.64 -0.18 -20.34
CA GLU A 141 -7.19 -0.62 -21.61
C GLU A 141 -6.04 -0.61 -22.63
N GLN A 142 -5.64 -1.79 -23.12
CA GLN A 142 -4.60 -1.90 -24.14
C GLN A 142 -5.14 -1.28 -25.43
N ARG A 143 -4.94 0.03 -25.64
CA ARG A 143 -5.23 0.64 -26.93
C ARG A 143 -4.39 -0.06 -27.99
N PRO A 144 -4.99 -0.50 -29.13
CA PRO A 144 -4.22 -1.08 -30.21
C PRO A 144 -3.14 -0.08 -30.66
N TYR A 145 -1.91 -0.59 -30.76
CA TYR A 145 -0.70 0.17 -31.04
C TYR A 145 -0.80 0.86 -32.41
N LEU A 146 -1.07 2.16 -32.42
CA LEU A 146 -0.85 3.02 -33.59
C LEU A 146 0.60 3.54 -33.51
N PRO A 147 1.49 3.21 -34.47
CA PRO A 147 2.84 3.72 -34.48
C PRO A 147 2.82 5.23 -34.78
N ASP A 148 3.05 6.05 -33.76
CA ASP A 148 3.14 7.51 -33.90
C ASP A 148 4.61 7.95 -33.96
N PRO A 149 5.08 8.60 -35.04
CA PRO A 149 6.50 8.91 -35.28
C PRO A 149 7.14 9.97 -34.35
N LEU A 150 6.43 10.50 -33.34
CA LEU A 150 6.92 11.60 -32.50
C LEU A 150 7.47 11.20 -31.12
N LYS A 151 7.78 9.92 -30.88
CA LYS A 151 8.34 9.42 -29.60
C LYS A 151 9.87 9.55 -29.47
N LEU A 152 10.46 10.67 -29.89
CA LEU A 152 11.90 10.95 -29.64
C LEU A 152 12.16 11.97 -28.53
N LEU A 153 11.11 12.50 -27.87
CA LEU A 153 11.25 13.55 -26.84
C LEU A 153 10.50 13.30 -25.53
N GLN A 154 9.94 12.12 -25.31
CA GLN A 154 9.37 11.77 -24.01
C GLN A 154 10.36 10.94 -23.21
N SER A 155 11.02 11.61 -22.25
CA SER A 155 11.71 10.97 -21.14
C SER A 155 10.77 9.97 -20.44
N PRO A 156 11.26 8.80 -20.00
CA PRO A 156 10.43 7.84 -19.30
C PRO A 156 10.02 8.43 -17.95
N THR A 157 8.74 8.79 -17.80
CA THR A 157 8.17 8.97 -16.46
C THR A 157 8.16 7.60 -15.77
N PRO A 158 8.46 7.53 -14.45
CA PRO A 158 8.62 6.26 -13.75
C PRO A 158 7.31 5.54 -13.43
N PHE A 159 6.16 6.01 -13.94
CA PHE A 159 4.87 5.32 -13.77
C PHE A 159 4.73 4.17 -14.76
N SER A 160 5.65 3.22 -14.67
CA SER A 160 5.38 1.85 -15.04
C SER A 160 5.03 1.13 -13.76
N CYS A 161 3.74 0.83 -13.55
CA CYS A 161 3.33 -0.20 -12.62
C CYS A 161 3.91 -1.53 -13.09
N LEU A 162 5.18 -1.79 -12.77
CA LEU A 162 5.82 -3.08 -12.90
C LEU A 162 5.27 -3.97 -11.80
N PHE A 163 4.07 -4.50 -12.03
CA PHE A 163 3.58 -5.66 -11.31
C PHE A 163 4.38 -6.89 -11.79
N SER A 164 5.61 -7.02 -11.31
CA SER A 164 6.48 -8.18 -11.57
C SER A 164 7.38 -8.49 -10.37
N GLN A 165 6.79 -8.57 -9.19
CA GLN A 165 7.47 -9.14 -8.02
C GLN A 165 6.86 -10.48 -7.56
N ARG A 166 5.61 -10.76 -7.92
CA ARG A 166 4.94 -12.03 -7.53
C ARG A 166 5.24 -13.20 -8.47
N THR A 167 5.60 -12.93 -9.72
CA THR A 167 5.93 -13.96 -10.73
C THR A 167 7.38 -14.41 -10.66
N THR A 168 8.32 -13.53 -10.29
CA THR A 168 9.73 -13.88 -10.16
C THR A 168 9.95 -14.83 -8.98
N TYR A 169 9.38 -14.54 -7.81
CA TYR A 169 9.54 -15.37 -6.61
C TYR A 169 9.00 -16.80 -6.80
N THR A 170 7.84 -16.96 -7.44
CA THR A 170 7.26 -18.28 -7.70
C THR A 170 8.08 -19.09 -8.69
N VAL A 171 8.66 -18.45 -9.71
CA VAL A 171 9.58 -19.10 -10.65
C VAL A 171 10.88 -19.52 -9.96
N TYR A 172 11.48 -18.67 -9.11
CA TYR A 172 12.71 -19.04 -8.38
C TYR A 172 12.49 -20.22 -7.43
N VAL A 173 11.37 -20.25 -6.70
CA VAL A 173 11.02 -21.37 -5.82
C VAL A 173 10.79 -22.65 -6.63
N ALA A 174 10.09 -22.57 -7.76
CA ALA A 174 9.86 -23.73 -8.62
C ALA A 174 11.17 -24.30 -9.19
N VAL A 175 12.07 -23.44 -9.67
CA VAL A 175 13.39 -23.86 -10.21
C VAL A 175 14.25 -24.49 -9.11
N ALA A 176 14.26 -23.91 -7.89
CA ALA A 176 15.00 -24.47 -6.76
C ALA A 176 14.48 -25.87 -6.36
N CYS A 177 13.16 -26.06 -6.34
CA CYS A 177 12.55 -27.36 -6.05
C CYS A 177 12.90 -28.41 -7.12
N ILE A 178 12.90 -28.05 -8.40
CA ILE A 178 13.28 -28.95 -9.50
C ILE A 178 14.75 -29.36 -9.37
N LEU A 179 15.65 -28.41 -9.09
CA LEU A 179 17.07 -28.70 -8.92
C LEU A 179 17.34 -29.65 -7.73
N LEU A 180 16.67 -29.42 -6.59
CA LEU A 180 16.78 -30.30 -5.43
C LEU A 180 16.27 -31.72 -5.74
N PHE A 181 15.16 -31.84 -6.47
CA PHE A 181 14.61 -33.13 -6.86
C PHE A 181 15.56 -33.90 -7.78
N LEU A 182 16.19 -33.23 -8.75
CA LEU A 182 17.19 -33.84 -9.63
C LEU A 182 18.42 -34.32 -8.85
N LEU A 183 18.91 -33.55 -7.88
CA LEU A 183 20.03 -33.97 -7.02
C LEU A 183 19.69 -35.22 -6.20
N CYS A 184 18.46 -35.34 -5.69
CA CYS A 184 18.01 -36.55 -5.00
C CYS A 184 17.99 -37.79 -5.91
N ILE A 185 17.54 -37.64 -7.17
CA ILE A 185 17.55 -38.74 -8.15
C ILE A 185 18.98 -39.18 -8.46
N VAL A 186 19.90 -38.23 -8.66
CA VAL A 186 21.32 -38.54 -8.89
C VAL A 186 21.93 -39.24 -7.67
N GLY A 187 21.64 -38.77 -6.46
CA GLY A 187 22.10 -39.43 -5.22
C GLY A 187 21.59 -40.87 -5.08
N LEU A 188 20.31 -41.11 -5.39
CA LEU A 188 19.70 -42.45 -5.36
C LEU A 188 20.31 -43.37 -6.41
N THR A 189 20.49 -42.89 -7.65
CA THR A 189 21.08 -43.70 -8.73
C THR A 189 22.54 -44.06 -8.45
N VAL A 190 23.35 -43.11 -7.97
CA VAL A 190 24.73 -43.39 -7.56
C VAL A 190 24.77 -44.36 -6.38
N GLY A 191 23.92 -44.17 -5.37
CA GLY A 191 23.82 -45.07 -4.23
C GLY A 191 23.46 -46.51 -4.62
N LEU A 192 22.51 -46.68 -5.54
CA LEU A 192 22.14 -47.99 -6.07
C LEU A 192 23.27 -48.62 -6.91
N CYS A 193 23.97 -47.83 -7.73
CA CYS A 193 25.12 -48.29 -8.50
C CYS A 193 26.28 -48.75 -7.61
N VAL A 194 26.64 -47.97 -6.58
CA VAL A 194 27.68 -48.33 -5.60
C VAL A 194 27.30 -49.58 -4.83
N ARG A 195 26.05 -49.67 -4.37
CA ARG A 195 25.54 -50.86 -3.66
C ARG A 195 25.60 -52.12 -4.54
N ARG A 196 25.25 -51.99 -5.82
CA ARG A 196 25.30 -53.10 -6.79
C ARG A 196 26.74 -53.50 -7.14
N HIS A 197 27.65 -52.54 -7.22
CA HIS A 197 29.08 -52.79 -7.40
C HIS A 197 29.70 -53.52 -6.21
N ASN A 198 29.41 -53.07 -4.97
CA ASN A 198 29.88 -53.73 -3.75
C ASN A 198 29.29 -55.14 -3.58
N SER A 199 28.03 -55.34 -3.96
CA SER A 199 27.41 -56.68 -3.97
C SER A 199 28.11 -57.63 -4.96
N LYS A 200 28.45 -57.16 -6.17
CA LYS A 200 29.19 -57.96 -7.15
C LYS A 200 30.63 -58.25 -6.73
N ARG A 201 31.29 -57.33 -6.01
CA ARG A 201 32.64 -57.53 -5.47
C ARG A 201 32.65 -58.62 -4.40
N ARG A 202 31.71 -58.53 -3.43
CA ARG A 202 31.52 -59.58 -2.41
C ARG A 202 31.27 -60.96 -3.01
N GLN A 203 30.43 -61.06 -4.04
CA GLN A 203 30.15 -62.34 -4.69
C GLN A 203 31.38 -62.94 -5.41
N ARG A 204 32.31 -62.08 -5.86
CA ARG A 204 33.54 -62.51 -6.54
C ARG A 204 34.57 -63.04 -5.53
N ASP A 205 34.67 -62.43 -4.35
CA ASP A 205 35.58 -62.86 -3.27
C ASP A 205 35.22 -64.25 -2.69
N TYR A 206 33.93 -64.64 -2.75
CA TYR A 206 33.48 -65.98 -2.37
C TYR A 206 33.80 -67.07 -3.41
N LEU A 207 34.00 -66.71 -4.69
CA LEU A 207 34.28 -67.66 -5.78
C LEU A 207 35.78 -67.93 -5.98
N THR A 208 36.67 -67.17 -5.33
CA THR A 208 38.13 -67.34 -5.38
C THR A 208 38.73 -67.98 -4.12
N SER A 209 37.90 -68.49 -3.20
CA SER A 209 38.34 -69.17 -1.96
C SER A 209 38.15 -70.71 -1.99
N PHE A 210 38.14 -71.32 -3.18
CA PHE A 210 38.21 -72.77 -3.37
C PHE A 210 39.46 -73.15 -4.15
#